data_AF-A0A6N2DWP4-F1
#
_entry.id   AF-A0A6N2DWP4-F1
#
_cell.length_a   1.000
_cell.length_b   1.000
_cell.length_c   1.000
_cell.angle_alpha   90.00
_cell.angle_beta   90.00
_cell.angle_gamma   90.00
#
_symmetry.space_group_name_H-M   'P 1'
#
loop_
_entity.id
_entity.type
_entity.pdbx_description
1 polymer ?
#
loop_
_entity_poly.entity_id
_entity_poly.type
_entity_poly.pdbx_seq_one_letter_code
_entity_poly.pdbx_strand_id
1 'polypeptide(L)'
;MAAQRHGDYVSKIRVAPTAAAAETVVRRHLDPKTDVGVFRPALVAELQERPYEFEIQVQLCADLKRMPIEDLTVEWPEGLSPFVTVAKVRVPQQDISGDDIQEAMDAVSITPWRATEEHRPLGNLMRARREVYRQSSILRHELNHQVRKEPRSLAEVFRDASG
;
A
#
# COMPACT_ATOMS: atom_id res chain seq x y z
N MET A 1 -1.69 -5.14 10.68
CA MET A 1 -0.54 -5.43 9.79
C MET A 1 -0.18 -6.90 9.92
N ALA A 2 0.15 -7.57 8.81
CA ALA A 2 0.58 -8.96 8.84
C ALA A 2 2.09 -9.08 8.94
N ALA A 3 2.57 -10.16 9.56
CA ALA A 3 3.99 -10.43 9.66
C ALA A 3 4.55 -10.96 8.34
N GLN A 4 5.83 -10.69 8.10
CA GLN A 4 6.59 -11.19 6.96
C GLN A 4 8.00 -11.59 7.42
N ARG A 5 8.71 -12.35 6.60
CA ARG A 5 10.15 -12.50 6.77
C ARG A 5 10.85 -11.16 6.58
N HIS A 6 12.01 -11.05 7.19
CA HIS A 6 12.94 -9.95 6.99
C HIS A 6 14.36 -10.51 7.16
N GLY A 7 14.81 -11.22 6.12
CA GLY A 7 16.02 -12.05 6.19
C GLY A 7 15.88 -13.16 7.22
N ASP A 8 16.73 -13.12 8.24
CA ASP A 8 16.74 -14.04 9.38
C ASP A 8 15.71 -13.69 10.46
N TYR A 9 15.03 -12.54 10.33
CA TYR A 9 14.05 -12.05 11.28
C TYR A 9 12.62 -12.18 10.77
N VAL A 10 11.68 -11.89 11.67
CA VAL A 10 10.26 -11.69 11.35
C VAL A 10 9.92 -10.24 11.69
N SER A 11 9.14 -9.59 10.84
CA SER A 11 8.75 -8.19 11.06
C SER A 11 7.31 -7.90 10.66
N LYS A 12 6.79 -6.78 11.21
CA LYS A 12 5.66 -6.05 10.65
C LYS A 12 6.18 -4.73 10.06
N ILE A 13 5.62 -4.32 8.93
CA ILE A 13 5.94 -3.06 8.27
C ILE A 13 4.71 -2.15 8.32
N ARG A 14 4.91 -0.87 8.62
CA ARG A 14 3.90 0.18 8.51
C ARG A 14 4.41 1.35 7.68
N VAL A 15 3.45 2.08 7.09
CA VAL A 15 3.70 3.36 6.42
C VAL A 15 2.87 4.39 7.17
N ALA A 16 3.52 5.41 7.73
CA ALA A 16 2.87 6.48 8.48
C ALA A 16 3.24 7.84 7.84
N PRO A 17 2.32 8.82 7.78
CA PRO A 17 2.71 10.16 7.32
C PRO A 17 3.73 10.76 8.31
N THR A 18 4.66 11.57 7.81
CA THR A 18 5.49 12.40 8.70
C THR A 18 4.60 13.40 9.44
N ALA A 19 5.03 13.86 10.61
CA ALA A 19 4.28 14.88 11.37
C ALA A 19 4.00 16.12 10.51
N ALA A 20 5.01 16.61 9.80
CA ALA A 20 4.86 17.75 8.89
C ALA A 20 3.83 17.47 7.78
N ALA A 21 3.91 16.32 7.08
CA ALA A 21 2.93 16.00 6.05
C ALA A 21 1.51 15.88 6.62
N ALA A 22 1.36 15.24 7.78
CA ALA A 22 0.08 15.07 8.45
C ALA A 22 -0.54 16.41 8.84
N GLU A 23 0.25 17.39 9.30
CA GLU A 23 -0.23 18.73 9.65
C GLU A 23 -0.74 19.51 8.45
N THR A 24 -0.12 19.35 7.28
CA THR A 24 -0.50 20.09 6.06
C THR A 24 -1.81 19.65 5.42
N VAL A 25 -2.40 18.52 5.85
CA VAL A 25 -3.69 18.03 5.30
C VAL A 25 -4.81 18.99 5.67
N VAL A 26 -5.46 19.56 4.65
CA VAL A 26 -6.54 20.55 4.81
C VAL A 26 -7.90 19.87 4.77
N ARG A 27 -8.10 18.89 3.87
CA ARG A 27 -9.38 18.18 3.67
C ARG A 27 -9.56 17.02 4.65
N ARG A 28 -9.64 17.33 5.95
CA ARG A 28 -9.71 16.33 7.04
C ARG A 28 -11.10 15.73 7.27
N HIS A 29 -12.15 16.46 6.89
CA HIS A 29 -13.52 16.02 7.09
C HIS A 29 -14.16 15.69 5.75
N LEU A 30 -14.41 14.40 5.54
CA LEU A 30 -15.13 13.87 4.38
C LEU A 30 -16.33 13.11 4.93
N ASP A 31 -17.54 13.48 4.52
CA ASP A 31 -18.74 12.72 4.83
C ASP A 31 -19.04 11.78 3.67
N PRO A 32 -18.90 10.45 3.83
CA PRO A 32 -19.17 9.49 2.76
C PRO A 32 -20.64 9.48 2.29
N LYS A 33 -21.55 10.15 3.02
CA LYS A 33 -22.97 10.23 2.67
C LYS A 33 -23.32 11.39 1.76
N THR A 34 -22.44 12.39 1.62
CA THR A 34 -22.76 13.60 0.84
C THR A 34 -22.64 13.40 -0.66
N ASP A 35 -21.80 12.47 -1.12
CA ASP A 35 -21.62 12.15 -2.54
C ASP A 35 -21.04 10.75 -2.74
N VAL A 36 -21.25 10.18 -3.94
CA VAL A 36 -20.60 8.96 -4.40
C VAL A 36 -19.15 9.32 -4.77
N GLY A 37 -18.20 8.87 -3.97
CA GLY A 37 -16.77 8.97 -4.30
C GLY A 37 -16.01 10.17 -3.72
N VAL A 38 -16.46 10.72 -2.58
CA VAL A 38 -15.86 11.88 -1.87
C VAL A 38 -14.33 11.84 -1.69
N PHE A 39 -13.72 10.66 -1.68
CA PHE A 39 -12.28 10.51 -1.49
C PHE A 39 -11.44 10.90 -2.72
N ARG A 40 -11.90 10.63 -3.95
CA ARG A 40 -11.11 10.90 -5.16
C ARG A 40 -10.93 12.41 -5.40
N PRO A 41 -11.99 13.24 -5.41
CA PRO A 41 -11.83 14.69 -5.56
C PRO A 41 -10.97 15.30 -4.46
N ALA A 42 -11.09 14.81 -3.22
CA ALA A 42 -10.26 15.27 -2.11
C ALA A 42 -8.78 14.93 -2.33
N LEU A 43 -8.46 13.70 -2.75
CA LEU A 43 -7.09 13.28 -3.03
C LEU A 43 -6.47 14.04 -4.21
N VAL A 44 -7.23 14.23 -5.30
CA VAL A 44 -6.80 15.05 -6.45
C VAL A 44 -6.43 16.46 -5.98
N ALA A 45 -7.30 17.10 -5.22
CA ALA A 45 -7.10 18.48 -4.80
C ALA A 45 -5.96 18.64 -3.77
N GLU A 46 -5.75 17.65 -2.88
CA GLU A 46 -4.56 17.63 -1.99
C GLU A 46 -3.26 17.49 -2.81
N LEU A 47 -3.19 16.55 -3.76
CA LEU A 47 -1.98 16.26 -4.54
C LEU A 47 -1.66 17.34 -5.59
N GLN A 48 -2.66 18.08 -6.08
CA GLN A 48 -2.43 19.22 -6.96
C GLN A 48 -1.81 20.42 -6.23
N GLU A 49 -1.98 20.53 -4.91
CA GLU A 49 -1.50 21.67 -4.14
C GLU A 49 -0.09 21.47 -3.55
N ARG A 50 0.24 20.26 -3.11
CA ARG A 50 1.47 20.03 -2.32
C ARG A 50 1.96 18.57 -2.35
N PRO A 51 3.26 18.34 -2.12
CA PRO A 51 3.81 16.99 -1.94
C PRO A 51 3.50 16.44 -0.53
N TYR A 52 3.56 15.11 -0.39
CA TYR A 52 3.44 14.41 0.90
C TYR A 52 4.63 13.50 1.15
N GLU A 53 4.98 13.30 2.42
CA GLU A 53 6.06 12.41 2.83
C GLU A 53 5.56 11.42 3.89
N PHE A 54 5.97 10.16 3.73
CA PHE A 54 5.63 9.06 4.63
C PHE A 54 6.90 8.37 5.10
N GLU A 55 6.87 7.83 6.30
CA GLU A 55 7.91 7.00 6.89
C GLU A 55 7.55 5.52 6.74
N ILE A 56 8.47 4.73 6.19
CA ILE A 56 8.43 3.28 6.26
C ILE A 56 9.08 2.86 7.57
N GLN A 57 8.30 2.16 8.38
CA GLN A 57 8.71 1.75 9.71
C GLN A 57 8.60 0.24 9.87
N VAL A 58 9.58 -0.35 10.56
CA VAL A 58 9.69 -1.80 10.78
C VAL A 58 9.65 -2.09 12.27
N GLN A 59 8.88 -3.09 12.67
CA GLN A 59 8.86 -3.64 14.02
C GLN A 59 9.27 -5.12 13.95
N LEU A 60 10.38 -5.48 14.59
CA LEU A 60 10.89 -6.87 14.59
C LEU A 60 10.19 -7.69 15.67
N CYS A 61 9.92 -8.97 15.39
CA CYS A 61 9.34 -9.90 16.36
C CYS A 61 10.40 -10.32 17.40
N ALA A 62 10.19 -9.97 18.66
CA ALA A 62 11.07 -10.36 19.77
C ALA A 62 10.57 -11.58 20.56
N ASP A 63 9.27 -11.85 20.57
CA ASP A 63 8.65 -12.95 21.32
C ASP A 63 7.39 -13.47 20.61
N LEU A 64 7.43 -14.68 20.05
CA LEU A 64 6.30 -15.27 19.30
C LEU A 64 5.05 -15.52 20.13
N LYS A 65 5.14 -15.62 21.46
CA LYS A 65 3.97 -15.78 22.33
C LYS A 65 3.21 -14.47 22.48
N ARG A 66 3.95 -13.37 22.63
CA ARG A 66 3.38 -12.02 22.82
C ARG A 66 3.17 -11.28 21.51
N MET A 67 3.84 -11.71 20.46
CA MET A 67 3.82 -11.15 19.11
C MET A 67 3.47 -12.26 18.11
N PRO A 68 2.26 -12.84 18.20
CA PRO A 68 1.90 -13.98 17.37
C PRO A 68 1.83 -13.58 15.89
N ILE A 69 2.28 -14.51 15.03
CA ILE A 69 2.20 -14.38 13.56
C ILE A 69 0.81 -14.77 13.05
N GLU A 70 0.22 -15.81 13.64
CA GLU A 70 -1.03 -16.43 13.16
C GLU A 70 -2.29 -15.71 13.66
N ASP A 71 -2.16 -14.84 14.65
CA ASP A 71 -3.26 -14.02 15.18
C ASP A 71 -3.03 -12.54 14.85
N LEU A 72 -3.80 -12.04 13.88
CA LEU A 72 -3.72 -10.66 13.41
C LEU A 72 -4.56 -9.68 14.24
N THR A 73 -5.37 -10.18 15.17
CA THR A 73 -6.15 -9.34 16.10
C THR A 73 -5.28 -8.81 17.23
N VAL A 74 -4.13 -9.44 17.47
CA VAL A 74 -3.17 -9.04 18.50
C VAL A 74 -2.22 -7.98 17.95
N GLU A 75 -2.30 -6.80 18.56
CA GLU A 75 -1.30 -5.75 18.39
C GLU A 75 0.02 -6.14 19.07
N TRP A 76 1.13 -5.91 18.38
CA TRP A 76 2.45 -6.21 18.89
C TRP A 76 2.93 -5.08 19.79
N PRO A 77 3.22 -5.33 21.09
CA PRO A 77 3.51 -4.26 22.03
C PRO A 77 4.76 -3.45 21.66
N GLU A 78 4.64 -2.14 21.44
CA GLU A 78 5.78 -1.28 21.09
C GLU A 78 6.84 -1.21 22.20
N GLY A 79 6.44 -1.38 23.47
CA GLY A 79 7.39 -1.45 24.60
C GLY A 79 8.26 -2.72 24.60
N LEU A 80 7.86 -3.77 23.87
CA LEU A 80 8.68 -4.97 23.69
C LEU A 80 9.57 -4.86 22.44
N SER A 81 9.04 -4.26 21.38
CA SER A 81 9.77 -3.99 20.15
C SER A 81 9.19 -2.74 19.50
N PRO A 82 9.90 -1.61 19.46
CA PRO A 82 9.37 -0.38 18.88
C PRO A 82 9.41 -0.43 17.36
N PHE A 83 8.62 0.44 16.73
CA PHE A 83 8.79 0.72 15.30
C PHE A 83 10.04 1.59 15.07
N VAL A 84 10.87 1.19 14.09
CA VAL A 84 12.06 1.92 13.66
C VAL A 84 11.84 2.42 12.23
N THR A 85 12.01 3.72 12.00
CA THR A 85 11.98 4.31 10.65
C THR A 85 13.21 3.90 9.86
N VAL A 86 13.00 3.25 8.72
CA VAL A 86 14.08 2.73 7.86
C VAL A 86 14.16 3.44 6.52
N ALA A 87 13.07 4.08 6.09
CA ALA A 87 13.03 4.81 4.82
C ALA A 87 11.93 5.87 4.82
N LYS A 88 11.99 6.77 3.83
CA LYS A 88 10.94 7.75 3.54
C LYS A 88 10.44 7.57 2.12
N VAL A 89 9.13 7.71 1.93
CA VAL A 89 8.47 7.74 0.63
C VAL A 89 7.97 9.15 0.41
N ARG A 90 8.43 9.78 -0.68
CA ARG A 90 7.94 11.09 -1.11
C ARG A 90 6.97 10.92 -2.26
N VAL A 91 5.77 11.45 -2.09
CA VAL A 91 4.77 11.60 -3.14
C VAL A 91 4.85 13.05 -3.62
N PRO A 92 5.32 13.33 -4.85
CA PRO A 92 5.40 14.69 -5.36
C PRO A 92 4.00 15.28 -5.56
N GLN A 93 3.93 16.61 -5.61
CA GLN A 93 2.77 17.32 -6.15
C GLN A 93 2.56 16.84 -7.58
N GLN A 94 1.32 16.44 -7.90
CA GLN A 94 0.97 15.86 -9.19
C GLN A 94 -0.53 15.98 -9.44
N ASP A 95 -0.90 16.01 -10.72
CA ASP A 95 -2.30 15.92 -11.12
C ASP A 95 -2.66 14.46 -11.41
N ILE A 96 -3.65 13.93 -10.69
CA ILE A 96 -4.19 12.57 -10.88
C ILE A 96 -5.65 12.58 -11.34
N SER A 97 -6.14 13.71 -11.85
CA SER A 97 -7.53 13.87 -12.27
C SER A 97 -7.87 13.17 -13.59
N GLY A 98 -6.86 12.88 -14.43
CA GLY A 98 -7.02 12.29 -15.75
C GLY A 98 -7.70 10.91 -15.74
N ASP A 99 -8.59 10.69 -16.70
CA ASP A 99 -9.28 9.40 -16.89
C ASP A 99 -8.31 8.32 -17.38
N ASP A 100 -7.28 8.71 -18.12
CA ASP A 100 -6.18 7.84 -18.57
C ASP A 100 -5.41 7.21 -17.40
N ILE A 101 -5.23 7.96 -16.30
CA ILE A 101 -4.63 7.45 -15.06
C ILE A 101 -5.54 6.38 -14.44
N GLN A 102 -6.86 6.58 -14.46
CA GLN A 102 -7.79 5.61 -13.89
C GLN A 102 -7.81 4.31 -14.70
N GLU A 103 -7.84 4.39 -16.03
CA GLU A 103 -7.75 3.23 -16.93
C GLU A 103 -6.43 2.48 -16.75
N ALA A 104 -5.32 3.23 -16.72
CA ALA A 104 -3.99 2.66 -16.51
C ALA A 104 -3.91 1.94 -15.16
N MET A 105 -4.42 2.56 -14.08
CA MET A 105 -4.40 1.95 -12.75
C MET A 105 -5.32 0.74 -12.61
N ASP A 106 -6.47 0.72 -13.29
CA ASP A 106 -7.35 -0.45 -13.30
C ASP A 106 -6.64 -1.66 -13.92
N ALA A 107 -5.84 -1.48 -14.98
CA ALA A 107 -5.11 -2.58 -15.62
C ALA A 107 -3.95 -3.17 -14.77
N VAL A 108 -3.57 -2.55 -13.66
CA VAL A 108 -2.47 -3.03 -12.79
C VAL A 108 -3.01 -3.90 -11.66
N SER A 109 -2.22 -4.88 -11.22
CA SER A 109 -2.52 -5.73 -10.06
C SER A 109 -1.52 -5.52 -8.93
N ILE A 110 -2.02 -5.43 -7.69
CA ILE A 110 -1.19 -5.36 -6.49
C ILE A 110 -1.36 -6.65 -5.71
N THR A 111 -0.28 -7.24 -5.20
CA THR A 111 -0.33 -8.43 -4.34
C THR A 111 0.78 -8.38 -3.28
N PRO A 112 0.50 -8.76 -2.02
CA PRO A 112 1.54 -8.84 -0.98
C PRO A 112 2.57 -9.94 -1.27
N TRP A 113 2.29 -10.87 -2.18
CA TRP A 113 3.21 -11.95 -2.56
C TRP A 113 4.19 -11.56 -3.66
N ARG A 114 4.16 -10.31 -4.14
CA ARG A 114 5.22 -9.73 -4.95
C ARG A 114 6.38 -9.30 -4.02
N ALA A 115 7.06 -10.29 -3.45
CA ALA A 115 8.13 -10.12 -2.49
C ALA A 115 9.26 -11.12 -2.76
N THR A 116 10.48 -10.81 -2.32
CA THR A 116 11.59 -11.78 -2.33
C THR A 116 11.37 -12.83 -1.24
N GLU A 117 12.10 -13.95 -1.29
CA GLU A 117 12.02 -15.00 -0.26
C GLU A 117 12.38 -14.45 1.13
N GLU A 118 13.36 -13.56 1.20
CA GLU A 118 13.77 -12.87 2.43
C GLU A 118 12.66 -11.99 3.02
N HIS A 119 11.68 -11.58 2.22
CA HIS A 119 10.56 -10.72 2.62
C HIS A 119 9.20 -11.39 2.47
N ARG A 120 9.16 -12.73 2.33
CA ARG A 120 7.90 -13.41 2.05
C ARG A 120 6.87 -13.19 3.16
N PRO A 121 5.58 -12.98 2.83
CA PRO A 121 4.52 -12.90 3.81
C PRO A 121 4.40 -14.18 4.67
N LEU A 122 4.02 -14.01 5.94
CA LEU A 122 3.85 -15.10 6.91
C LEU A 122 2.41 -15.17 7.44
N GLY A 123 2.05 -16.34 7.97
CA GLY A 123 0.73 -16.59 8.55
C GLY A 123 -0.29 -17.16 7.55
N ASN A 124 -1.31 -17.81 8.11
CA ASN A 124 -2.41 -18.45 7.38
C ASN A 124 -3.16 -17.45 6.50
N LEU A 125 -3.51 -16.27 7.02
CA LEU A 125 -4.21 -15.27 6.23
C LEU A 125 -3.36 -14.82 5.02
N MET A 126 -2.06 -14.60 5.19
CA MET A 126 -1.23 -14.23 4.05
C MET A 126 -1.16 -15.36 3.04
N ARG A 127 -1.00 -16.63 3.45
CA ARG A 127 -1.06 -17.78 2.54
C ARG A 127 -2.36 -17.82 1.73
N ALA A 128 -3.50 -17.57 2.38
CA ALA A 128 -4.79 -17.46 1.70
C ALA A 128 -4.82 -16.29 0.69
N ARG A 129 -4.32 -15.11 1.07
CA ARG A 129 -4.25 -13.94 0.18
C ARG A 129 -3.46 -14.20 -1.11
N ARG A 130 -2.49 -15.13 -1.11
CA ARG A 130 -1.76 -15.48 -2.34
C ARG A 130 -2.71 -15.88 -3.47
N GLU A 131 -3.61 -16.81 -3.16
CA GLU A 131 -4.53 -17.37 -4.15
C GLU A 131 -5.69 -16.42 -4.42
N VAL A 132 -6.24 -15.78 -3.37
CA VAL A 132 -7.34 -14.83 -3.51
C VAL A 132 -6.97 -13.67 -4.42
N TYR A 133 -5.79 -13.05 -4.23
CA TYR A 133 -5.35 -11.95 -5.09
C TYR A 133 -5.07 -12.42 -6.53
N ARG A 134 -4.55 -13.64 -6.70
CA ARG A 134 -4.31 -14.21 -8.03
C ARG A 134 -5.62 -14.40 -8.79
N GLN A 135 -6.62 -15.03 -8.16
CA GLN A 135 -7.92 -15.29 -8.78
C GLN A 135 -8.71 -14.00 -9.02
N SER A 136 -8.69 -13.07 -8.07
CA SER A 136 -9.32 -11.76 -8.23
C SER A 136 -8.71 -10.99 -9.40
N SER A 137 -7.38 -11.01 -9.54
CA SER A 137 -6.68 -10.41 -10.67
C SER A 137 -7.08 -11.08 -11.99
N ILE A 138 -7.05 -12.43 -12.10
CA ILE A 138 -7.45 -13.15 -13.32
C ILE A 138 -8.89 -12.76 -13.73
N LEU A 139 -9.84 -12.93 -12.82
CA LEU A 139 -11.25 -12.68 -13.09
C LEU A 139 -11.51 -11.22 -13.47
N ARG A 140 -10.92 -10.26 -12.74
CA ARG A 140 -11.12 -8.83 -13.04
C ARG A 140 -10.60 -8.46 -14.44
N HIS A 141 -9.44 -9.00 -14.84
CA HIS A 141 -8.89 -8.73 -16.17
C HIS A 141 -9.73 -9.38 -17.27
N GLU A 142 -10.25 -10.59 -17.05
CA GLU A 142 -11.16 -11.25 -17.99
C GLU A 142 -12.46 -10.46 -18.17
N LEU A 143 -13.10 -10.03 -17.07
CA LEU A 143 -14.33 -9.25 -17.09
C LEU A 143 -14.15 -7.86 -17.72
N ASN A 144 -12.99 -7.24 -17.51
CA ASN A 144 -12.69 -5.90 -18.05
C ASN A 144 -12.06 -5.97 -19.45
N HIS A 145 -11.91 -7.16 -20.05
CA HIS A 145 -11.23 -7.37 -21.33
C HIS A 145 -9.80 -6.79 -21.37
N GLN A 146 -9.10 -6.83 -20.24
CA GLN A 146 -7.74 -6.32 -20.07
C GLN A 146 -6.71 -7.45 -20.12
N VAL A 147 -5.52 -7.17 -20.64
CA VAL A 147 -4.41 -8.13 -20.60
C VAL A 147 -3.79 -8.12 -19.22
N ARG A 148 -3.88 -9.26 -18.51
CA ARG A 148 -3.19 -9.43 -17.22
C ARG A 148 -1.68 -9.56 -17.44
N LYS A 149 -0.96 -8.46 -17.28
CA LYS A 149 0.49 -8.41 -17.41
C LYS A 149 1.10 -7.56 -16.30
N GLU A 150 2.23 -8.02 -15.79
CA GLU A 150 3.00 -7.22 -14.87
C GLU A 150 3.80 -6.14 -15.62
N PRO A 151 3.65 -4.86 -15.28
CA PRO A 151 4.46 -3.80 -15.87
C PRO A 151 5.93 -3.90 -15.41
N ARG A 152 6.84 -3.60 -16.33
CA ARG A 152 8.30 -3.58 -16.07
C ARG A 152 8.83 -2.19 -15.79
N SER A 153 8.07 -1.16 -16.13
CA SER A 153 8.42 0.24 -15.94
C SER A 153 7.15 1.11 -15.89
N LEU A 154 7.30 2.34 -15.40
CA LEU A 154 6.20 3.32 -15.42
C LEU A 154 5.73 3.62 -16.84
N ALA A 155 6.64 3.71 -17.81
CA ALA A 155 6.30 3.93 -19.22
C ALA A 155 5.42 2.83 -19.85
N GLU A 156 5.42 1.61 -19.29
CA GLU A 156 4.50 0.55 -19.75
C GLU A 156 3.08 0.73 -19.20
N VAL A 157 2.92 1.46 -18.10
CA VAL A 157 1.63 1.74 -17.45
C VAL A 157 1.04 3.04 -18.00
N PHE A 158 1.84 4.10 -17.99
CA PHE A 158 1.49 5.42 -18.48
C PHE A 158 2.21 5.63 -19.81
N ARG A 159 1.49 5.53 -20.93
CA ARG A 159 2.06 5.81 -22.26
C ARG A 159 2.57 7.25 -22.27
N ASP A 160 3.89 7.43 -22.43
CA ASP A 160 4.61 8.71 -22.48
C ASP A 160 3.87 9.90 -21.85
N ALA A 161 3.91 10.00 -20.52
CA ALA A 161 3.77 11.27 -19.82
C ALA A 161 5.04 12.12 -20.08
N SER A 162 5.34 12.40 -21.35
CA SER A 162 6.37 13.35 -21.77
C SER A 162 5.67 14.67 -22.06
N GLY A 163 5.54 15.49 -21.02
CA GLY A 163 5.13 16.89 -21.07
C GLY A 163 5.87 17.65 -19.99
#